data_AF-A0AA51M3F0-F1
#
_entry.id   AF-A0AA51M3F0-F1
#
_cell.length_a   1.000
_cell.length_b   1.000
_cell.length_c   1.000
_cell.angle_alpha   90.00
_cell.angle_beta   90.00
_cell.angle_gamma   90.00
#
_symmetry.space_group_name_H-M   'P 1'
#
loop_
_entity.id
_entity.type
_entity.pdbx_description
1 polymer ?
#
loop_
_entity_poly.entity_id
_entity_poly.type
_entity_poly.pdbx_seq_one_letter_code
_entity_poly.pdbx_strand_id
1 'polypeptide(L)'
;MLKVAWGALDYLVVDLPPGTGDEALSIVQLALNVRGAVIGTKPQDVAVMDAIKAPKFIEKLELPVLGVIENMSGMICPHCGKSVSLFGEGAERGWLRILAYPILVRFLSTRRGSGPGMRVGPISSVTQTP
;
A
#
# COMPACT_ATOMS: atom_id res chain seq x y z
N MET A 1 10.79 31.60 1.95
CA MET A 1 9.76 30.55 1.78
C MET A 1 10.05 29.85 0.45
N LEU A 2 10.49 28.60 0.47
CA LEU A 2 10.79 27.85 -0.75
C LEU A 2 9.48 27.37 -1.35
N LYS A 3 9.06 27.98 -2.46
CA LYS A 3 7.89 27.59 -3.23
C LYS A 3 8.34 26.52 -4.24
N VAL A 4 7.71 25.35 -4.22
CA VAL A 4 7.96 24.31 -5.21
C VAL A 4 7.03 24.54 -6.41
N ALA A 5 7.61 24.65 -7.61
CA ALA A 5 6.87 24.86 -8.85
C ALA A 5 6.64 23.53 -9.56
N TRP A 6 5.50 22.89 -9.30
CA TRP A 6 5.14 21.58 -9.88
C TRP A 6 4.70 21.65 -11.36
N GLY A 7 4.29 22.83 -11.84
CA GLY A 7 3.78 22.99 -13.20
C GLY A 7 2.40 22.33 -13.38
N ALA A 8 2.10 21.91 -14.61
CA ALA A 8 0.89 21.14 -14.92
C ALA A 8 1.13 19.66 -14.60
N LEU A 9 0.26 19.06 -13.80
CA LEU A 9 0.29 17.64 -13.44
C LEU A 9 -1.11 17.06 -13.55
N ASP A 10 -1.21 15.84 -14.08
CA ASP A 10 -2.46 15.06 -14.02
C ASP A 10 -2.70 14.50 -12.63
N TYR A 11 -1.62 14.12 -11.92
CA TYR A 11 -1.66 13.53 -10.59
C TYR A 11 -0.49 14.00 -9.73
N LEU A 12 -0.77 14.19 -8.44
CA LEU A 12 0.24 14.38 -7.39
C LEU A 12 0.02 13.30 -6.33
N VAL A 13 1.05 12.46 -6.13
CA VAL A 13 1.04 11.44 -5.07
C VAL A 13 1.86 11.97 -3.90
N VAL A 14 1.27 11.94 -2.71
CA VAL A 14 1.93 12.37 -1.47
C VAL A 14 2.17 11.13 -0.61
N ASP A 15 3.44 10.86 -0.32
CA ASP A 15 3.82 9.82 0.64
C ASP A 15 3.72 10.40 2.05
N LEU A 16 2.81 9.83 2.84
CA LEU A 16 2.56 10.29 4.21
C LEU A 16 3.42 9.48 5.18
N PRO A 17 3.90 10.10 6.28
CA PRO A 17 4.54 9.35 7.34
C PRO A 17 3.59 8.25 7.86
N PRO A 18 4.13 7.15 8.42
CA PRO A 18 3.30 6.05 8.88
C PRO A 18 2.34 6.50 9.98
N GLY A 19 1.13 5.94 9.96
CA GLY A 19 0.11 6.16 10.97
C GLY A 19 -1.05 7.03 10.49
N THR A 20 -1.91 7.42 11.43
CA THR A 20 -3.12 8.22 11.22
C THR A 20 -3.01 9.55 11.98
N GLY A 21 -1.85 10.20 11.85
CA GLY A 21 -1.52 11.46 12.54
C GLY A 21 -2.06 12.71 11.85
N ASP A 22 -1.80 13.87 12.46
CA ASP A 22 -2.29 15.18 12.02
C ASP A 22 -1.65 15.66 10.71
N GLU A 23 -0.54 15.06 10.28
CA GLU A 23 0.14 15.38 9.03
C GLU A 23 -0.76 15.09 7.82
N ALA A 24 -1.47 13.97 7.84
CA ALA A 24 -2.39 13.60 6.77
C ALA A 24 -3.59 14.57 6.70
N LEU A 25 -4.14 14.97 7.86
CA LEU A 25 -5.19 15.97 7.93
C LEU A 25 -4.71 17.32 7.38
N SER A 26 -3.50 17.74 7.75
CA SER A 26 -2.89 18.98 7.27
C SER A 26 -2.74 18.98 5.76
N ILE A 27 -2.30 17.87 5.16
CA ILE A 27 -2.21 17.73 3.70
C ILE A 27 -3.59 17.83 3.05
N VAL A 28 -4.61 17.16 3.57
CA VAL A 28 -5.97 17.23 3.01
C VAL A 28 -6.56 18.63 3.11
N GLN A 29 -6.31 19.35 4.21
CA GLN A 29 -6.77 20.73 4.38
C GLN A 29 -6.04 21.72 3.47
N LEU A 30 -4.74 21.53 3.24
CA LEU A 30 -3.94 22.39 2.38
C LEU A 30 -4.11 22.07 0.90
N ALA A 31 -4.35 20.80 0.56
CA ALA A 31 -4.57 20.34 -0.81
C ALA A 31 -6.08 20.37 -1.11
N LEU A 32 -6.54 21.44 -1.74
CA LEU A 32 -7.95 21.67 -2.05
C LEU A 32 -8.64 20.60 -2.94
N ASN A 33 -7.87 19.67 -3.54
CA ASN A 33 -8.37 18.71 -4.56
C ASN A 33 -7.87 17.27 -4.34
N VAL A 34 -7.86 16.77 -3.11
CA VAL A 34 -7.53 15.36 -2.87
C VAL A 34 -8.66 14.45 -3.37
N ARG A 35 -8.33 13.47 -4.21
CA ARG A 35 -9.31 12.56 -4.84
C ARG A 35 -9.56 11.27 -4.06
N GLY A 36 -8.69 10.92 -3.13
CA GLY A 36 -8.78 9.70 -2.35
C GLY A 36 -7.44 9.32 -1.73
N ALA A 37 -7.46 8.24 -0.97
CA ALA A 37 -6.29 7.69 -0.30
C ALA A 37 -6.07 6.23 -0.66
N VAL A 38 -4.80 5.81 -0.66
CA VAL A 38 -4.38 4.42 -0.84
C VAL A 38 -3.74 3.94 0.45
N ILE A 39 -4.17 2.79 0.95
CA ILE A 39 -3.64 2.23 2.20
C ILE A 39 -2.41 1.38 1.88
N GLY A 40 -1.25 1.72 2.45
CA GLY A 40 -0.06 0.89 2.39
C GLY A 40 0.01 -0.09 3.57
N THR A 41 0.30 -1.36 3.32
CA THR A 41 0.51 -2.36 4.37
C THR A 41 1.59 -3.37 3.99
N LYS A 42 1.94 -4.26 4.93
CA LYS A 42 2.83 -5.42 4.75
C LYS A 42 2.17 -6.64 5.40
N PRO A 43 2.51 -7.90 5.04
CA PRO A 43 1.87 -9.09 5.60
C PRO A 43 2.29 -9.39 7.06
N GLN A 44 2.68 -8.37 7.80
CA GLN A 44 3.15 -8.43 9.18
C GLN A 44 2.02 -7.98 10.08
N ASP A 45 1.75 -8.70 11.16
CA ASP A 45 0.60 -8.44 12.05
C ASP A 45 0.51 -6.98 12.49
N VAL A 46 1.63 -6.37 12.86
CA VAL A 46 1.69 -4.96 13.28
C VAL A 46 1.24 -4.01 12.15
N ALA A 47 1.71 -4.24 10.93
CA ALA A 47 1.34 -3.39 9.78
C ALA A 47 -0.12 -3.62 9.34
N VAL A 48 -0.64 -4.82 9.53
CA VAL A 48 -2.04 -5.16 9.26
C VAL A 48 -2.96 -4.47 10.27
N MET A 49 -2.58 -4.44 11.55
CA MET A 49 -3.37 -3.77 12.59
C MET A 49 -3.53 -2.26 12.33
N ASP A 50 -2.51 -1.61 11.76
CA ASP A 50 -2.59 -0.20 11.37
C ASP A 50 -3.45 -0.03 10.11
N ALA A 51 -3.30 -0.90 9.13
CA ALA A 51 -4.11 -0.87 7.91
C ALA A 51 -5.60 -1.01 8.22
N ILE A 52 -6.00 -1.86 9.18
CA ILE A 52 -7.41 -2.05 9.58
C ILE A 52 -8.03 -0.77 10.16
N LYS A 53 -7.24 0.11 10.77
CA LYS A 53 -7.72 1.36 11.36
C LYS A 53 -7.78 2.51 10.34
N ALA A 54 -6.99 2.43 9.27
CA ALA A 54 -6.86 3.48 8.26
C ALA A 54 -8.19 3.88 7.58
N PRO A 55 -9.11 2.96 7.22
CA PRO A 55 -10.38 3.33 6.59
C PRO A 55 -11.20 4.33 7.42
N LYS A 56 -11.31 4.12 8.73
CA LYS A 56 -12.03 5.02 9.64
C LYS A 56 -11.38 6.39 9.74
N PHE A 57 -10.06 6.46 9.59
CA PHE A 57 -9.34 7.74 9.56
C PHE A 57 -9.57 8.47 8.24
N ILE A 58 -9.47 7.75 7.12
CA ILE A 58 -9.70 8.30 5.77
C ILE A 58 -11.16 8.79 5.63
N GLU A 59 -12.13 8.08 6.21
CA GLU A 59 -13.52 8.49 6.28
C GLU A 59 -13.71 9.83 7.01
N LYS A 60 -13.00 10.06 8.12
CA LYS A 60 -13.01 11.35 8.83
C LYS A 60 -12.44 12.51 8.02
N LEU A 61 -11.61 12.20 7.03
CA LEU A 61 -11.07 13.18 6.08
C LEU A 61 -12.01 13.39 4.88
N GLU A 62 -13.19 12.74 4.87
CA GLU A 62 -14.17 12.78 3.78
C GLU A 62 -13.59 12.31 2.44
N LEU A 63 -12.62 11.39 2.49
CA LEU A 63 -11.97 10.84 1.31
C LEU A 63 -12.41 9.40 1.04
N PRO A 64 -12.50 8.98 -0.24
CA PRO A 64 -12.66 7.58 -0.58
C PRO A 64 -11.34 6.82 -0.43
N VAL A 65 -11.43 5.59 0.09
CA VAL A 65 -10.33 4.61 0.02
C VAL A 65 -10.34 4.00 -1.38
N LEU A 66 -9.26 4.20 -2.14
CA LEU A 66 -9.13 3.70 -3.50
C LEU A 66 -8.71 2.22 -3.56
N GLY A 67 -8.04 1.75 -2.50
CA GLY A 67 -7.60 0.36 -2.37
C GLY A 67 -6.38 0.23 -1.48
N VAL A 68 -5.83 -0.99 -1.47
CA VAL A 68 -4.69 -1.37 -0.62
C VAL A 68 -3.49 -1.76 -1.47
N ILE A 69 -2.32 -1.28 -1.10
CA ILE A 69 -1.03 -1.74 -1.62
C ILE A 69 -0.35 -2.57 -0.55
N GLU A 70 -0.02 -3.82 -0.89
CA GLU A 70 0.72 -4.72 -0.01
C GLU A 70 2.20 -4.73 -0.42
N ASN A 71 3.07 -4.18 0.41
CA ASN A 71 4.50 -4.23 0.24
C ASN A 71 5.08 -5.48 0.93
N MET A 72 6.23 -5.99 0.45
CA MET A 72 6.94 -7.13 1.05
C MET A 72 6.10 -8.42 1.16
N SER A 73 5.27 -8.70 0.15
CA SER A 73 4.39 -9.88 0.06
C SER A 73 5.13 -11.23 0.01
N GLY A 74 6.43 -11.22 -0.27
CA GLY A 74 7.29 -12.38 -0.39
C GLY A 74 8.66 -11.97 -0.92
N MET A 75 9.52 -12.91 -1.26
CA MET A 75 10.82 -12.66 -1.89
C MET A 75 11.05 -13.63 -3.04
N ILE A 76 11.84 -13.22 -4.03
CA ILE A 76 12.36 -14.15 -5.04
C ILE A 76 13.64 -14.78 -4.49
N CYS A 77 13.68 -16.10 -4.40
CA CYS A 77 14.87 -16.83 -3.97
C CYS A 77 16.02 -16.54 -4.95
N PRO A 78 17.16 -16.03 -4.48
CA PRO A 78 18.29 -15.69 -5.35
C PRO A 78 18.97 -16.92 -5.95
N HIS A 79 18.75 -18.11 -5.38
CA HIS A 79 19.39 -19.35 -5.83
C HIS A 79 18.59 -20.10 -6.90
N CYS A 80 17.25 -20.08 -6.82
CA CYS A 80 16.40 -20.88 -7.69
C CYS A 80 15.32 -20.07 -8.44
N GLY A 81 15.21 -18.76 -8.21
CA GLY A 81 14.24 -17.89 -8.87
C GLY A 81 12.78 -18.08 -8.46
N LYS A 82 12.49 -19.04 -7.56
CA LYS A 82 11.14 -19.29 -7.06
C LYS A 82 10.70 -18.20 -6.08
N SER A 83 9.41 -17.90 -6.07
CA SER A 83 8.80 -17.07 -5.03
C SER A 83 8.78 -17.83 -3.71
N VAL A 84 9.13 -17.12 -2.64
CA VAL A 84 9.08 -17.60 -1.26
C VAL A 84 8.25 -16.58 -0.49
N SER A 85 7.13 -17.00 0.10
CA SER A 85 6.45 -16.13 1.04
C SER A 85 7.28 -15.97 2.31
N LEU A 86 7.43 -14.71 2.74
CA LEU A 86 8.16 -14.35 3.95
C LEU A 86 7.31 -14.54 5.22
N PHE A 87 5.99 -14.54 5.07
CA PHE A 87 5.03 -14.47 6.18
C PHE A 87 3.84 -15.43 5.99
N GLY A 88 4.00 -16.46 5.15
CA GLY A 88 2.96 -17.46 4.85
C GLY A 88 2.07 -17.11 3.64
N GLU A 89 1.44 -18.11 3.04
CA GLU A 89 0.57 -17.99 1.86
C GLU A 89 -0.90 -18.35 2.15
N GLY A 90 -1.23 -18.74 3.38
CA GLY A 90 -2.50 -19.34 3.79
C GLY A 90 -3.40 -18.47 4.68
N ALA A 91 -4.11 -19.13 5.61
CA ALA A 91 -5.20 -18.62 6.46
C ALA A 91 -4.90 -17.31 7.23
N GLU A 92 -3.65 -16.90 7.34
CA GLU A 92 -3.18 -15.61 7.88
C GLU A 92 -3.67 -14.36 7.11
N ARG A 93 -4.28 -14.50 5.93
CA ARG A 93 -4.80 -13.35 5.15
C ARG A 93 -6.26 -12.96 5.45
N GLY A 94 -6.81 -13.42 6.58
CA GLY A 94 -8.16 -13.04 7.03
C GLY A 94 -8.40 -11.52 7.06
N TRP A 95 -7.36 -10.72 7.25
CA TRP A 95 -7.44 -9.26 7.23
C TRP A 95 -7.87 -8.66 5.89
N LEU A 96 -7.68 -9.34 4.76
CA LEU A 96 -8.19 -8.88 3.47
C LEU A 96 -9.72 -8.82 3.44
N ARG A 97 -10.35 -9.81 4.09
CA ARG A 97 -11.81 -9.81 4.28
C ARG A 97 -12.24 -8.72 5.26
N ILE A 98 -11.42 -8.43 6.26
CA ILE A 98 -11.70 -7.38 7.27
C ILE A 98 -11.62 -5.99 6.64
N LEU A 99 -10.60 -5.73 5.80
CA LEU A 99 -10.47 -4.45 5.11
C LEU A 99 -11.56 -4.23 4.07
N ALA A 100 -12.01 -5.29 3.39
CA ALA A 100 -13.05 -5.22 2.35
C ALA A 100 -12.73 -4.24 1.19
N TYR A 101 -11.46 -3.88 1.00
CA TYR A 101 -10.98 -3.06 -0.12
C TYR A 101 -10.14 -3.89 -1.09
N PRO A 102 -10.17 -3.57 -2.40
CA PRO A 102 -9.38 -4.28 -3.39
C PRO A 102 -7.88 -4.07 -3.14
N ILE A 103 -7.09 -5.13 -3.32
CA ILE A 103 -5.65 -4.99 -3.43
C ILE A 103 -5.33 -4.48 -4.82
N LEU A 104 -4.72 -3.31 -4.91
CA LEU A 104 -4.30 -2.71 -6.17
C LEU A 104 -3.00 -3.34 -6.67
N VAL A 105 -2.02 -3.52 -5.78
CA VAL A 105 -0.69 -4.03 -6.12
C VAL A 105 -0.10 -4.82 -4.94
N ARG A 106 0.66 -5.87 -5.26
CA ARG A 106 1.56 -6.57 -4.32
C ARG A 106 3.01 -6.47 -4.78
N PHE A 107 3.87 -5.96 -3.91
CA PHE A 107 5.30 -5.86 -4.16
C PHE A 107 6.05 -7.00 -3.46
N LEU A 108 7.00 -7.61 -4.17
CA LEU A 108 7.94 -8.56 -3.59
C LEU A 108 9.15 -7.83 -3.02
N SER A 109 9.65 -8.30 -1.89
CA SER A 109 10.96 -7.93 -1.36
C SER A 109 12.04 -8.37 -2.36
N THR A 110 12.77 -7.39 -2.89
CA THR A 110 13.97 -7.62 -3.69
C THR A 110 15.16 -7.14 -2.87
N ARG A 111 16.17 -7.99 -2.65
CA ARG A 111 17.47 -7.49 -2.16
C ARG A 111 17.97 -6.49 -3.21
N ARG A 112 18.35 -5.28 -2.79
CA ARG A 112 19.13 -4.33 -3.60
C ARG A 112 20.45 -4.98 -3.99
N GLY A 113 20.44 -5.73 -5.08
CA GLY A 113 21.61 -6.18 -5.81
C GLY A 113 21.45 -5.70 -7.24
N SER A 114 21.98 -4.52 -7.55
CA SER A 114 22.43 -4.07 -8.87
C SER A 114 21.69 -4.65 -10.10
N GLY A 115 20.37 -4.48 -10.19
CA GLY A 115 19.54 -4.89 -11.34
C GLY A 115 18.27 -4.04 -11.42
N PRO A 116 17.64 -3.90 -12.60
CA PRO A 116 16.63 -2.88 -12.83
C PRO A 116 15.30 -3.25 -12.16
N GLY A 117 14.92 -2.49 -11.14
CA GLY A 117 13.53 -2.32 -10.71
C GLY A 117 12.92 -3.39 -9.81
N MET A 118 12.01 -2.93 -8.94
CA MET A 118 11.06 -3.77 -8.21
C MET A 118 10.30 -4.68 -9.18
N ARG A 119 10.24 -5.99 -8.89
CA ARG A 119 9.38 -6.92 -9.63
C ARG A 119 7.99 -6.99 -8.98
N VAL A 120 6.97 -6.62 -9.75
CA VAL A 120 5.55 -6.77 -9.38
C VAL A 120 5.18 -8.25 -9.53
N GLY A 121 4.54 -8.83 -8.51
CA GLY A 121 4.03 -10.20 -8.60
C GLY A 121 2.82 -10.29 -9.54
N PRO A 122 2.53 -11.46 -10.14
CA PRO A 122 1.36 -11.61 -11.01
C PRO A 122 0.05 -11.39 -10.23
N ILE A 123 -0.84 -10.56 -10.81
CA ILE A 123 -2.18 -10.23 -10.27
C ILE A 123 -3.10 -11.48 -10.19
N SER A 124 -2.77 -12.54 -10.92
CA SER A 124 -3.61 -13.73 -11.13
C SER A 124 -3.81 -14.63 -9.90
N SER A 125 -3.21 -14.35 -8.75
CA SER A 125 -3.44 -15.12 -7.52
C SER A 125 -4.67 -14.66 -6.71
N VAL A 126 -5.41 -13.65 -7.19
CA VAL A 126 -6.52 -13.03 -6.44
C VAL A 126 -7.92 -13.43 -6.95
N THR A 127 -8.05 -14.03 -8.14
CA THR A 127 -9.37 -14.35 -8.74
C THR A 127 -9.95 -15.71 -8.36
N GLN A 128 -9.48 -16.37 -7.31
CA GLN A 128 -10.15 -17.56 -6.78
C GLN A 128 -10.50 -17.36 -5.32
N THR A 129 -11.62 -16.70 -5.08
CA THR A 129 -12.43 -16.95 -3.89
C THR A 129 -13.77 -17.51 -4.38
N PRO A 130 -14.27 -18.62 -3.83
CA PRO A 130 -15.62 -19.11 -4.13
C PRO A 130 -16.69 -18.13 -3.65
#